data_AF-A0A1V5IXX7-F1
#
_entry.id   AF-A0A1V5IXX7-F1
#
_cell.length_a   1.000
_cell.length_b   1.000
_cell.length_c   1.000
_cell.angle_alpha   90.00
_cell.angle_beta   90.00
_cell.angle_gamma   90.00
#
_symmetry.space_group_name_H-M   'P 1'
#
loop_
_entity.id
_entity.type
_entity.pdbx_description
1 polymer ?
#
loop_
_entity_poly.entity_id
_entity_poly.type
_entity_poly.pdbx_seq_one_letter_code
_entity_poly.pdbx_strand_id
1 'polypeptide(L)'
;MHLRTTMLIALLLVACLTVSSPVLSSEVSRDLQPLVELDQIIENLEKSIADLQSLLARLKEGRQLIAGQLRVAEPETIISVLFAPKNLRGYEGRMGETFTFYIKGASSGSIWGTGSYTHDSSLAAAAVHAGALRAGEWGVVDVTVLPGQSSYKGSSANGVTSGSYGSYSASYQVSRNISKGMYVLPDPDGMTQFRDRRGEVLYFRVTGTERGSVWGTEVYTDDSELAAAAVHAGFLKEGETGIIGVMFLPGQDKYVGSTRNGVKSSDFWQYGGSYKIVERYATGN
;
A
#
# COMPACT_ATOMS: atom_id res chain seq x y z
N MET A 1 -26.71 -11.83 -7.73
CA MET A 1 -25.64 -11.67 -8.75
C MET A 1 -25.53 -12.90 -9.64
N HIS A 2 -25.44 -14.12 -9.09
CA HIS A 2 -25.37 -15.37 -9.86
C HIS A 2 -26.48 -15.57 -10.92
N LEU A 3 -27.75 -15.23 -10.63
CA LEU A 3 -28.82 -15.41 -11.61
C LEU A 3 -28.64 -14.57 -12.90
N ARG A 4 -28.05 -13.37 -12.78
CA ARG A 4 -27.90 -12.42 -13.91
C ARG A 4 -26.69 -12.74 -14.79
N THR A 5 -25.58 -13.18 -14.20
CA THR A 5 -24.40 -13.65 -14.96
C THR A 5 -24.70 -14.96 -15.71
N THR A 6 -25.49 -15.86 -15.11
CA THR A 6 -25.87 -17.12 -15.74
C THR A 6 -26.79 -16.89 -16.95
N MET A 7 -27.70 -15.90 -16.88
CA MET A 7 -28.51 -15.48 -18.03
C MET A 7 -27.67 -14.86 -19.15
N LEU A 8 -26.72 -13.97 -18.83
CA LEU A 8 -25.88 -13.32 -19.84
C LEU A 8 -25.00 -14.33 -20.60
N ILE A 9 -24.43 -15.31 -19.87
CA ILE A 9 -23.65 -16.40 -20.45
C ILE A 9 -24.54 -17.31 -21.33
N ALA A 10 -25.76 -17.60 -20.90
CA ALA A 10 -26.72 -18.36 -21.69
C ALA A 10 -27.14 -17.62 -22.99
N LEU A 11 -27.39 -16.31 -22.94
CA LEU A 11 -27.70 -15.49 -24.12
C LEU A 11 -26.53 -15.42 -25.12
N LEU A 12 -25.30 -15.28 -24.63
CA LEU A 12 -24.09 -15.31 -25.48
C LEU A 12 -23.86 -16.68 -26.13
N LEU A 13 -24.08 -17.78 -25.40
CA LEU A 13 -23.99 -19.15 -25.94
C LEU A 13 -25.06 -19.41 -27.01
N VAL A 14 -26.30 -18.95 -26.81
CA VAL A 14 -27.38 -19.08 -27.80
C VAL A 14 -27.06 -18.27 -29.06
N ALA A 15 -26.55 -17.03 -28.93
CA ALA A 15 -26.11 -16.22 -30.07
C ALA A 15 -24.95 -16.87 -30.84
N CYS A 16 -23.98 -17.49 -30.18
CA CYS A 16 -22.91 -18.23 -30.86
C CYS A 16 -23.43 -19.46 -31.62
N LEU A 17 -24.45 -20.16 -31.08
CA LEU A 17 -25.04 -21.33 -31.73
C LEU A 17 -25.91 -20.96 -32.94
N THR A 18 -26.61 -19.82 -32.92
CA THR A 18 -27.46 -19.37 -34.04
C THR A 18 -26.66 -18.81 -35.22
N VAL A 19 -25.51 -18.16 -34.98
CA VAL A 19 -24.66 -17.59 -36.03
C VAL A 19 -23.82 -18.66 -36.78
N SER A 20 -23.77 -19.90 -36.26
CA SER A 20 -22.95 -20.99 -36.81
C SER A 20 -23.58 -21.75 -38.00
N SER A 21 -24.81 -21.43 -38.40
CA SER A 21 -25.54 -22.20 -39.44
C SER A 21 -25.71 -21.41 -40.74
N PRO A 22 -25.00 -21.75 -41.84
CA PRO A 22 -25.28 -21.14 -43.14
C PRO A 22 -26.45 -21.88 -43.78
N VAL A 23 -27.68 -21.38 -43.61
CA VAL A 23 -28.83 -21.88 -44.40
C VAL A 23 -28.96 -21.02 -45.66
N LEU A 24 -28.21 -21.41 -46.68
CA LEU A 24 -28.47 -21.05 -48.08
C LEU A 24 -28.82 -22.35 -48.80
N SER A 25 -30.08 -22.80 -48.67
CA SER A 25 -30.66 -23.70 -49.67
C SER A 25 -32.04 -23.22 -50.05
N SER A 26 -32.20 -23.07 -51.36
CA SER A 26 -33.37 -22.68 -52.08
C SER A 26 -34.59 -23.55 -51.76
N GLU A 27 -35.52 -23.04 -50.97
CA GLU A 27 -36.96 -23.26 -51.14
C GLU A 27 -37.72 -22.22 -50.30
N VAL A 28 -38.74 -21.62 -50.89
CA VAL A 28 -39.46 -20.46 -50.37
C VAL A 28 -40.35 -20.87 -49.19
N SER A 29 -39.77 -20.91 -48.00
CA SER A 29 -40.48 -20.61 -46.76
C SER A 29 -39.75 -19.45 -46.10
N ARG A 30 -40.34 -18.24 -46.16
CA ARG A 30 -39.83 -17.06 -45.46
C ARG A 30 -40.14 -17.20 -43.97
N ASP A 31 -39.57 -18.21 -43.31
CA ASP A 31 -39.65 -18.32 -41.87
C ASP A 31 -38.67 -17.32 -41.25
N LEU A 32 -39.22 -16.17 -40.82
CA LEU A 32 -38.45 -15.09 -40.19
C LEU A 32 -38.29 -15.32 -38.68
N GLN A 33 -38.84 -16.39 -38.11
CA GLN A 33 -38.77 -16.70 -36.68
C GLN A 33 -37.34 -16.64 -36.12
N PRO A 34 -36.29 -17.16 -36.79
CA PRO A 34 -34.92 -17.08 -36.29
C PRO A 34 -34.37 -15.66 -36.21
N LEU A 35 -34.82 -14.77 -37.11
CA LEU A 35 -34.43 -13.35 -37.08
C LEU A 35 -35.15 -12.63 -35.93
N VAL A 36 -36.43 -12.92 -35.69
CA VAL A 36 -37.19 -12.39 -34.55
C VAL A 36 -36.57 -12.83 -33.21
N GLU A 37 -36.14 -14.10 -33.11
CA GLU A 37 -35.44 -14.60 -31.92
C GLU A 37 -34.09 -13.90 -31.73
N LEU A 38 -33.34 -13.65 -32.81
CA LEU A 38 -32.08 -12.92 -32.76
C LEU A 38 -32.27 -11.45 -32.34
N ASP A 39 -33.28 -10.77 -32.88
CA ASP A 39 -33.63 -9.40 -32.49
C ASP A 39 -34.00 -9.34 -31.00
N GLN A 40 -34.75 -10.31 -30.50
CA GLN A 40 -35.10 -10.38 -29.08
C GLN A 40 -33.89 -10.62 -28.18
N ILE A 41 -32.91 -11.43 -28.63
CA ILE A 41 -31.62 -11.63 -27.95
C ILE A 41 -30.84 -10.32 -27.90
N ILE A 42 -30.77 -9.59 -29.02
CA ILE A 42 -30.08 -8.29 -29.11
C ILE A 42 -30.69 -7.29 -28.12
N GLU A 43 -32.01 -7.12 -28.13
CA GLU A 43 -32.72 -6.21 -27.20
C GLU A 43 -32.44 -6.55 -25.73
N ASN A 44 -32.42 -7.84 -25.38
CA ASN A 44 -32.13 -8.31 -24.02
C ASN A 44 -30.67 -8.01 -23.61
N LEU A 45 -29.72 -8.12 -24.54
CA LEU A 45 -28.32 -7.77 -24.32
C LEU A 45 -28.14 -6.25 -24.13
N GLU A 46 -28.77 -5.45 -24.98
CA GLU A 46 -28.73 -3.98 -24.88
C GLU A 46 -29.28 -3.50 -23.52
N LYS A 47 -30.40 -4.05 -23.08
CA LYS A 47 -30.97 -3.77 -21.76
C LYS A 47 -30.01 -4.15 -20.62
N SER A 48 -29.35 -5.30 -20.73
CA SER A 48 -28.38 -5.75 -19.73
C SER A 48 -27.15 -4.84 -19.66
N ILE A 49 -26.67 -4.35 -20.81
CA ILE A 49 -25.58 -3.38 -20.88
C ILE A 49 -25.97 -2.07 -20.20
N ALA A 50 -27.17 -1.55 -20.47
CA ALA A 50 -27.69 -0.33 -19.84
C ALA A 50 -27.78 -0.47 -18.31
N ASP A 51 -28.27 -1.61 -17.81
CA ASP A 51 -28.33 -1.91 -16.38
C ASP A 51 -26.94 -1.93 -15.74
N LEU A 52 -25.95 -2.55 -16.40
CA LEU A 52 -24.56 -2.59 -15.91
C LEU A 52 -23.92 -1.21 -15.89
N GLN A 53 -24.17 -0.38 -16.90
CA GLN A 53 -23.70 1.00 -16.95
C GLN A 53 -24.28 1.84 -15.79
N SER A 54 -25.56 1.65 -15.48
CA SER A 54 -26.22 2.30 -14.33
C SER A 54 -25.61 1.85 -13.00
N LEU A 55 -25.37 0.55 -12.80
CA LEU A 55 -24.70 0.03 -11.60
C LEU A 55 -23.29 0.60 -11.44
N LEU A 56 -22.52 0.68 -12.53
CA LEU A 56 -21.19 1.29 -12.51
C LEU A 56 -21.24 2.77 -12.10
N ALA A 57 -22.21 3.53 -12.60
CA ALA A 57 -22.41 4.93 -12.20
C ALA A 57 -22.70 5.05 -10.70
N ARG A 58 -23.61 4.23 -10.17
CA ARG A 58 -23.94 4.18 -8.73
C ARG A 58 -22.73 3.79 -7.86
N LEU A 59 -21.89 2.87 -8.32
CA LEU A 59 -20.64 2.51 -7.62
C LEU A 59 -19.64 3.67 -7.62
N LYS A 60 -19.53 4.41 -8.72
CA LYS A 60 -18.69 5.61 -8.80
C LYS A 60 -19.20 6.72 -7.86
N GLU A 61 -20.51 6.95 -7.82
CA GLU A 61 -21.13 7.89 -6.87
C GLU A 61 -20.94 7.45 -5.41
N GLY A 62 -21.19 6.17 -5.10
CA GLY A 62 -20.95 5.62 -3.77
C GLY A 62 -19.50 5.78 -3.32
N ARG A 63 -18.54 5.55 -4.22
CA ARG A 63 -17.12 5.84 -3.96
C ARG A 63 -16.89 7.32 -3.66
N GLN A 64 -17.50 8.25 -4.39
CA GLN A 64 -17.36 9.69 -4.13
C GLN A 64 -17.98 10.10 -2.79
N LEU A 65 -19.13 9.53 -2.43
CA LEU A 65 -19.76 9.77 -1.13
C LEU A 65 -18.89 9.24 0.02
N ILE A 66 -18.38 8.01 -0.10
CA ILE A 66 -17.47 7.43 0.89
C ILE A 66 -16.19 8.27 1.00
N ALA A 67 -15.62 8.69 -0.14
CA ALA A 67 -14.46 9.58 -0.15
C ALA A 67 -14.75 10.94 0.50
N GLY A 68 -15.94 11.51 0.28
CA GLY A 68 -16.40 12.73 0.93
C GLY A 68 -16.59 12.58 2.44
N GLN A 69 -17.11 11.44 2.89
CA GLN A 69 -17.24 11.12 4.33
C GLN A 69 -15.88 10.89 4.99
N LEU A 70 -14.95 10.22 4.31
CA LEU A 70 -13.56 10.07 4.77
C LEU A 70 -12.86 11.43 4.88
N ARG A 71 -13.12 12.36 3.96
CA ARG A 71 -12.58 13.74 4.03
C ARG A 71 -13.07 14.52 5.25
N VAL A 72 -14.15 14.12 5.93
CA VAL A 72 -14.57 14.74 7.20
C VAL A 72 -13.83 14.12 8.39
N ALA A 73 -13.26 12.93 8.22
CA ALA A 73 -12.38 12.26 9.18
C ALA A 73 -10.90 12.50 8.85
N GLU A 74 -10.55 13.74 8.49
CA GLU A 74 -9.14 14.12 8.42
C GLU A 74 -8.46 13.79 9.76
N PRO A 75 -7.27 13.17 9.76
CA PRO A 75 -6.57 12.79 10.97
C PRO A 75 -6.41 14.01 11.88
N GLU A 76 -6.93 13.90 13.11
CA GLU A 76 -6.84 14.94 14.14
C GLU A 76 -5.39 15.36 14.43
N THR A 77 -4.41 14.51 14.09
CA THR A 77 -2.98 14.77 14.30
C THR A 77 -2.12 14.03 13.28
N ILE A 78 -1.13 14.74 12.73
CA ILE A 78 -0.02 14.15 11.95
C ILE A 78 1.11 13.77 12.92
N ILE A 79 1.55 12.52 12.87
CA ILE A 79 2.63 12.01 13.70
C ILE A 79 3.80 11.66 12.78
N SER A 80 4.84 12.48 12.81
CA SER A 80 6.06 12.19 12.06
C SER A 80 6.77 10.99 12.68
N VAL A 81 7.05 9.97 11.86
CA VAL A 81 7.79 8.78 12.29
C VAL A 81 9.07 8.66 11.47
N LEU A 82 10.08 8.01 12.04
CA LEU A 82 11.35 7.74 11.37
C LEU A 82 11.44 6.28 10.91
N PHE A 83 12.25 5.98 9.91
CA PHE A 83 12.67 4.60 9.69
C PHE A 83 13.54 4.13 10.84
N ALA A 84 13.25 2.94 11.35
CA ALA A 84 14.02 2.39 12.46
C ALA A 84 15.48 2.12 12.07
N PRO A 85 16.44 2.54 12.90
CA PRO A 85 17.81 2.07 12.78
C PRO A 85 17.90 0.60 13.22
N LYS A 86 19.03 -0.05 12.89
CA LYS A 86 19.31 -1.41 13.39
C LYS A 86 19.33 -1.48 14.93
N ASN A 87 19.91 -0.46 15.56
CA ASN A 87 20.04 -0.28 16.99
C ASN A 87 20.25 1.22 17.31
N LEU A 88 20.44 1.57 18.58
CA LEU A 88 20.46 2.95 19.07
C LEU A 88 21.89 3.49 19.30
N ARG A 89 22.94 2.85 18.75
CA ARG A 89 24.33 3.35 18.83
C ARG A 89 24.49 4.79 18.34
N GLY A 90 23.77 5.17 17.28
CA GLY A 90 23.79 6.54 16.75
C GLY A 90 23.08 7.58 17.62
N TYR A 91 22.50 7.20 18.74
CA TYR A 91 21.63 8.04 19.57
C TYR A 91 22.18 8.32 20.98
N GLU A 92 23.43 7.94 21.27
CA GLU A 92 24.05 8.10 22.60
C GLU A 92 23.98 9.54 23.16
N GLY A 93 24.05 10.56 22.30
CA GLY A 93 23.96 11.97 22.70
C GLY A 93 22.54 12.50 22.95
N ARG A 94 21.51 11.65 22.86
CA ARG A 94 20.09 12.05 22.89
C ARG A 94 19.37 11.54 24.14
N MET A 95 20.07 11.54 25.27
CA MET A 95 19.59 10.98 26.54
C MET A 95 18.28 11.64 27.00
N GLY A 96 17.30 10.82 27.38
CA GLY A 96 15.97 11.24 27.81
C GLY A 96 15.00 11.54 26.66
N GLU A 97 15.49 11.60 25.42
CA GLU A 97 14.64 11.84 24.25
C GLU A 97 13.90 10.57 23.83
N THR A 98 12.69 10.76 23.31
CA THR A 98 11.87 9.68 22.74
C THR A 98 11.72 9.89 21.24
N PHE A 99 11.96 8.84 20.47
CA PHE A 99 11.84 8.80 19.03
C PHE A 99 10.74 7.83 18.63
N THR A 100 9.94 8.22 17.64
CA THR A 100 8.87 7.37 17.11
C THR A 100 9.34 6.74 15.81
N PHE A 101 9.42 5.42 15.77
CA PHE A 101 9.95 4.67 14.63
C PHE A 101 8.90 3.75 14.00
N TYR A 102 8.95 3.66 12.67
CA TYR A 102 8.27 2.65 11.89
C TYR A 102 9.19 1.45 11.67
N ILE A 103 8.77 0.25 12.08
CA ILE A 103 9.63 -0.94 12.07
C ILE A 103 8.86 -2.25 11.89
N LYS A 104 9.50 -3.25 11.28
CA LYS A 104 9.04 -4.64 11.25
C LYS A 104 9.65 -5.40 12.43
N GLY A 105 8.82 -5.96 13.30
CA GLY A 105 9.27 -6.81 14.40
C GLY A 105 10.07 -8.02 13.90
N ALA A 106 11.17 -8.35 14.58
CA ALA A 106 12.00 -9.49 14.24
C ALA A 106 11.95 -10.58 15.33
N SER A 107 11.83 -11.85 14.95
CA SER A 107 11.89 -12.99 15.87
C SER A 107 13.32 -13.32 16.33
N SER A 108 14.32 -12.68 15.74
CA SER A 108 15.73 -12.93 16.02
C SER A 108 16.52 -11.64 15.94
N GLY A 109 17.59 -11.57 16.73
CA GLY A 109 18.49 -10.43 16.79
C GLY A 109 19.18 -10.44 18.15
N SER A 110 20.41 -9.98 18.20
CA SER A 110 21.12 -9.91 19.46
C SER A 110 20.52 -8.78 20.30
N ILE A 111 20.05 -9.10 21.50
CA ILE A 111 19.46 -8.16 22.46
C ILE A 111 19.92 -8.51 23.88
N TRP A 112 20.12 -7.48 24.71
CA TRP A 112 20.64 -7.63 26.07
C TRP A 112 19.80 -6.80 27.04
N GLY A 113 19.28 -7.46 28.07
CA GLY A 113 18.36 -6.85 29.04
C GLY A 113 16.87 -7.13 28.77
N THR A 114 16.05 -6.65 29.70
CA THR A 114 14.59 -6.84 29.72
C THR A 114 13.94 -5.55 30.20
N GLY A 115 13.00 -5.02 29.43
CA GLY A 115 12.42 -3.70 29.66
C GLY A 115 13.39 -2.60 29.21
N SER A 116 14.61 -2.58 29.72
CA SER A 116 15.70 -1.72 29.26
C SER A 116 16.77 -2.55 28.55
N TYR A 117 17.14 -2.12 27.33
CA TYR A 117 18.05 -2.82 26.45
C TYR A 117 19.33 -2.01 26.26
N THR A 118 20.49 -2.66 26.18
CA THR A 118 21.74 -1.96 25.81
C THR A 118 21.56 -1.27 24.45
N HIS A 119 22.17 -0.09 24.23
CA HIS A 119 21.95 0.66 22.99
C HIS A 119 22.27 -0.12 21.71
N ASP A 120 23.10 -1.17 21.79
CA ASP A 120 23.52 -1.97 20.65
C ASP A 120 22.64 -3.18 20.35
N SER A 121 21.66 -3.42 21.23
CA SER A 121 20.57 -4.36 21.02
C SER A 121 19.81 -4.06 19.72
N SER A 122 19.42 -5.11 19.01
CA SER A 122 18.56 -4.99 17.83
C SER A 122 17.21 -4.37 18.22
N LEU A 123 16.87 -3.24 17.62
CA LEU A 123 15.60 -2.56 17.91
C LEU A 123 14.38 -3.41 17.50
N ALA A 124 14.43 -4.06 16.34
CA ALA A 124 13.36 -4.92 15.84
C ALA A 124 13.10 -6.13 16.74
N ALA A 125 14.15 -6.79 17.24
CA ALA A 125 14.01 -7.91 18.16
C ALA A 125 13.61 -7.46 19.57
N ALA A 126 14.12 -6.32 20.03
CA ALA A 126 13.72 -5.73 21.31
C ALA A 126 12.24 -5.31 21.32
N ALA A 127 11.73 -4.77 20.21
CA ALA A 127 10.32 -4.43 20.06
C ALA A 127 9.42 -5.68 20.18
N VAL A 128 9.85 -6.83 19.63
CA VAL A 128 9.12 -8.09 19.81
C VAL A 128 9.27 -8.59 21.25
N HIS A 129 10.49 -8.64 21.78
CA HIS A 129 10.76 -9.08 23.15
C HIS A 129 9.95 -8.28 24.18
N ALA A 130 9.85 -6.95 24.01
CA ALA A 130 9.05 -6.06 24.86
C ALA A 130 7.54 -6.24 24.71
N GLY A 131 7.07 -6.99 23.71
CA GLY A 131 5.65 -7.13 23.40
C GLY A 131 5.05 -5.92 22.67
N ALA A 132 5.90 -5.01 22.18
CA ALA A 132 5.44 -3.87 21.40
C ALA A 132 4.91 -4.34 20.03
N LEU A 133 5.57 -5.29 19.38
CA LEU A 133 5.17 -5.86 18.08
C LEU A 133 5.19 -7.39 18.12
N ARG A 134 4.46 -8.06 17.22
CA ARG A 134 4.69 -9.48 16.93
C ARG A 134 5.84 -9.65 15.93
N ALA A 135 6.44 -10.83 15.89
CA ALA A 135 7.42 -11.15 14.85
C ALA A 135 6.79 -11.05 13.45
N GLY A 136 7.45 -10.32 12.54
CA GLY A 136 6.98 -10.05 11.18
C GLY A 136 5.94 -8.93 11.07
N GLU A 137 5.40 -8.45 12.19
CA GLU A 137 4.43 -7.35 12.20
C GLU A 137 5.15 -6.02 11.96
N TRP A 138 4.65 -5.24 11.01
CA TRP A 138 5.00 -3.83 10.92
C TRP A 138 4.18 -3.00 11.89
N GLY A 139 4.81 -2.02 12.53
CA GLY A 139 4.11 -1.08 13.39
C GLY A 139 4.97 0.09 13.82
N VAL A 140 4.37 0.97 14.61
CA VAL A 140 5.03 2.14 15.17
C VAL A 140 5.37 1.89 16.62
N VAL A 141 6.61 2.21 16.99
CA VAL A 141 7.10 2.09 18.35
C VAL A 141 7.70 3.41 18.82
N ASP A 142 7.52 3.71 20.11
CA ASP A 142 8.23 4.78 20.78
C ASP A 142 9.47 4.20 21.45
N VAL A 143 10.60 4.87 21.27
CA VAL A 143 11.91 4.46 21.78
C VAL A 143 12.52 5.58 22.57
N THR A 144 12.65 5.39 23.88
CA THR A 144 13.27 6.36 24.79
C THR A 144 14.73 5.99 25.02
N VAL A 145 15.64 6.92 24.75
CA VAL A 145 17.08 6.77 25.04
C VAL A 145 17.32 7.06 26.51
N LEU A 146 18.06 6.21 27.20
CA LEU A 146 18.24 6.24 28.64
C LEU A 146 19.73 6.09 29.02
N PRO A 147 20.12 6.55 30.21
CA PRO A 147 21.43 6.25 30.76
C PRO A 147 21.72 4.74 30.79
N GLY A 148 23.01 4.41 30.77
CA GLY A 148 23.48 3.05 30.97
C GLY A 148 23.16 2.49 32.36
N GLN A 149 23.14 1.17 32.48
CA GLN A 149 23.00 0.46 33.75
C GLN A 149 24.27 -0.30 34.07
N SER A 150 24.52 -0.56 35.36
CA SER A 150 25.65 -1.38 35.82
C SER A 150 25.49 -2.87 35.51
N SER A 151 24.26 -3.32 35.26
CA SER A 151 23.94 -4.68 34.83
C SER A 151 22.58 -4.72 34.12
N TYR A 152 22.43 -5.67 33.21
CA TYR A 152 21.20 -5.95 32.48
C TYR A 152 20.84 -7.41 32.67
N LYS A 153 19.61 -7.67 33.12
CA LYS A 153 19.08 -9.03 33.25
C LYS A 153 18.40 -9.46 31.95
N GLY A 154 18.83 -10.57 31.37
CA GLY A 154 18.15 -11.18 30.22
C GLY A 154 16.90 -11.98 30.61
N SER A 155 16.04 -12.25 29.63
CA SER A 155 14.85 -13.09 29.78
C SER A 155 14.42 -13.70 28.44
N SER A 156 13.43 -14.60 28.47
CA SER A 156 12.70 -15.01 27.26
C SER A 156 11.28 -14.46 27.33
N ALA A 157 10.87 -13.69 26.33
CA ALA A 157 9.55 -13.08 26.25
C ALA A 157 9.10 -12.97 24.78
N ASN A 158 7.80 -13.18 24.52
CA ASN A 158 7.19 -13.01 23.19
C ASN A 158 7.90 -13.79 22.07
N GLY A 159 8.46 -14.96 22.40
CA GLY A 159 9.18 -15.81 21.46
C GLY A 159 10.62 -15.37 21.13
N VAL A 160 11.14 -14.33 21.80
CA VAL A 160 12.52 -13.85 21.66
C VAL A 160 13.26 -14.03 23.00
N THR A 161 14.54 -14.34 22.97
CA THR A 161 15.39 -14.46 24.16
C THR A 161 16.47 -13.37 24.17
N SER A 162 16.60 -12.66 25.29
CA SER A 162 17.67 -11.70 25.54
C SER A 162 18.74 -12.25 26.47
N GLY A 163 19.98 -11.79 26.24
CA GLY A 163 21.10 -12.09 27.12
C GLY A 163 21.16 -11.17 28.33
N SER A 164 21.78 -11.64 29.41
CA SER A 164 22.26 -10.73 30.47
C SER A 164 23.53 -10.03 30.02
N TYR A 165 23.79 -8.84 30.55
CA TYR A 165 25.01 -8.08 30.27
C TYR A 165 25.50 -7.33 31.51
N GLY A 166 26.79 -6.98 31.51
CA GLY A 166 27.40 -6.16 32.54
C GLY A 166 27.11 -4.68 32.35
N SER A 167 28.01 -3.84 32.86
CA SER A 167 27.89 -2.39 32.72
C SER A 167 27.93 -1.96 31.25
N TYR A 168 27.08 -1.01 30.88
CA TYR A 168 27.06 -0.42 29.55
C TYR A 168 26.77 1.08 29.62
N SER A 169 27.19 1.85 28.62
CA SER A 169 27.17 3.33 28.67
C SER A 169 25.79 3.95 28.44
N ALA A 170 24.91 3.27 27.69
CA ALA A 170 23.57 3.77 27.38
C ALA A 170 22.56 2.61 27.20
N SER A 171 21.29 2.91 27.40
CA SER A 171 20.20 1.97 27.14
C SER A 171 19.07 2.60 26.35
N TYR A 172 18.11 1.78 25.94
CA TYR A 172 16.82 2.26 25.47
C TYR A 172 15.67 1.40 26.02
N GLN A 173 14.50 2.01 26.07
CA GLN A 173 13.22 1.33 26.25
C GLN A 173 12.44 1.42 24.94
N VAL A 174 11.60 0.43 24.67
CA VAL A 174 10.74 0.40 23.48
C VAL A 174 9.33 -0.04 23.85
N SER A 175 8.33 0.70 23.39
CA SER A 175 6.90 0.41 23.59
C SER A 175 6.11 0.63 22.31
N ARG A 176 4.94 0.01 22.19
CA ARG A 176 4.04 0.27 21.06
C ARG A 176 3.51 1.69 21.14
N ASN A 177 3.57 2.43 20.03
CA ASN A 177 2.84 3.69 19.91
C ASN A 177 1.37 3.38 19.59
N ILE A 178 0.46 3.87 20.44
CA ILE A 178 -1.00 3.67 20.32
C ILE A 178 -1.74 4.99 20.02
N SER A 179 -1.01 6.02 19.62
CA SER A 179 -1.57 7.33 19.32
C SER A 179 -2.58 7.24 18.17
N LYS A 180 -3.63 8.05 18.25
CA LYS A 180 -4.60 8.21 17.18
C LYS A 180 -4.13 9.35 16.29
N GLY A 181 -3.67 9.03 15.09
CA GLY A 181 -3.18 10.01 14.13
C GLY A 181 -2.67 9.34 12.86
N MET A 182 -2.35 10.16 11.87
CA MET A 182 -1.72 9.70 10.65
C MET A 182 -0.21 9.65 10.83
N TYR A 183 0.35 8.45 10.83
CA TYR A 183 1.79 8.26 10.82
C TYR A 183 2.35 8.62 9.46
N VAL A 184 3.27 9.59 9.43
CA VAL A 184 3.89 10.08 8.19
C VAL A 184 5.37 9.73 8.22
N LEU A 185 5.76 8.86 7.29
CA LEU A 185 7.13 8.44 7.08
C LEU A 185 7.88 9.50 6.24
N PRO A 186 9.22 9.59 6.36
CA PRO A 186 10.02 10.34 5.40
C PRO A 186 10.03 9.61 4.05
N ASP A 187 10.43 10.32 3.00
CA ASP A 187 10.67 9.74 1.68
C ASP A 187 11.62 8.52 1.79
N PRO A 188 11.20 7.32 1.35
CA PRO A 188 12.03 6.13 1.43
C PRO A 188 13.05 6.07 0.29
N ASP A 189 14.23 5.51 0.56
CA ASP A 189 15.24 5.23 -0.49
C ASP A 189 14.73 4.28 -1.60
N GLY A 190 13.65 3.55 -1.33
CA GLY A 190 13.02 2.67 -2.31
C GLY A 190 11.78 1.97 -1.74
N MET A 191 10.81 1.70 -2.63
CA MET A 191 9.52 1.14 -2.26
C MET A 191 9.52 -0.39 -2.15
N THR A 192 10.53 -1.06 -2.69
CA THR A 192 10.69 -2.52 -2.67
C THR A 192 10.64 -3.11 -1.25
N GLN A 193 11.11 -2.37 -0.23
CA GLN A 193 11.07 -2.81 1.17
C GLN A 193 9.64 -3.03 1.72
N PHE A 194 8.63 -2.49 1.04
CA PHE A 194 7.22 -2.60 1.42
C PHE A 194 6.45 -3.59 0.53
N ARG A 195 7.11 -4.34 -0.37
CA ARG A 195 6.48 -5.27 -1.33
C ARG A 195 5.52 -6.27 -0.69
N ASP A 196 5.80 -6.69 0.55
CA ASP A 196 4.98 -7.65 1.29
C ASP A 196 3.70 -7.03 1.90
N ARG A 197 3.49 -5.71 1.77
CA ARG A 197 2.42 -4.95 2.45
C ARG A 197 1.21 -4.69 1.57
N ARG A 198 0.86 -5.69 0.77
CA ARG A 198 -0.15 -5.59 -0.29
C ARG A 198 -1.50 -5.15 0.28
N GLY A 199 -2.08 -4.11 -0.31
CA GLY A 199 -3.35 -3.52 0.09
C GLY A 199 -3.26 -2.49 1.22
N GLU A 200 -2.11 -2.36 1.89
CA GLU A 200 -1.92 -1.32 2.90
C GLU A 200 -1.62 0.03 2.26
N VAL A 201 -2.09 1.10 2.90
CA VAL A 201 -1.76 2.50 2.57
C VAL A 201 -0.80 3.05 3.62
N LEU A 202 0.32 3.61 3.18
CA LEU A 202 1.24 4.38 4.00
C LEU A 202 1.30 5.82 3.54
N TYR A 203 1.62 6.72 4.48
CA TYR A 203 1.75 8.14 4.19
C TYR A 203 3.20 8.56 4.25
N PHE A 204 3.64 9.25 3.21
CA PHE A 204 5.01 9.72 3.06
C PHE A 204 5.03 11.23 2.89
N ARG A 205 5.94 11.90 3.59
CA ARG A 205 6.31 13.29 3.30
C ARG A 205 7.40 13.27 2.23
N VAL A 206 7.05 13.75 1.05
CA VAL A 206 7.87 13.65 -0.17
C VAL A 206 8.01 15.04 -0.77
N THR A 207 9.19 15.35 -1.31
CA THR A 207 9.41 16.54 -2.15
C THR A 207 9.47 16.09 -3.59
N GLY A 208 8.51 16.52 -4.41
CA GLY A 208 8.42 16.10 -5.81
C GLY A 208 9.70 16.43 -6.59
N THR A 209 10.08 15.53 -7.50
CA THR A 209 11.16 15.76 -8.46
C THR A 209 10.77 15.29 -9.86
N GLU A 210 11.33 15.88 -10.91
CA GLU A 210 11.20 15.47 -12.30
C GLU A 210 12.31 14.47 -12.71
N ARG A 211 13.22 14.16 -11.77
CA ARG A 211 14.37 13.28 -11.97
C ARG A 211 14.14 11.91 -11.34
N GLY A 212 14.77 10.88 -11.89
CA GLY A 212 14.66 9.51 -11.41
C GLY A 212 13.96 8.61 -12.40
N SER A 213 14.04 7.30 -12.14
CA SER A 213 13.45 6.31 -13.04
C SER A 213 12.02 5.98 -12.59
N VAL A 214 11.10 5.97 -13.55
CA VAL A 214 9.69 5.64 -13.32
C VAL A 214 9.24 4.65 -14.38
N TRP A 215 8.60 3.56 -13.97
CA TRP A 215 8.05 2.55 -14.87
C TRP A 215 6.56 2.39 -14.61
N GLY A 216 5.76 2.49 -15.67
CA GLY A 216 4.31 2.43 -15.59
C GLY A 216 3.61 3.78 -15.36
N THR A 217 2.28 3.73 -15.40
CA THR A 217 1.37 4.88 -15.32
C THR A 217 0.21 4.52 -14.41
N GLU A 218 -0.13 5.38 -13.43
CA GLU A 218 -1.09 5.12 -12.34
C GLU A 218 -0.68 4.02 -11.35
N VAL A 219 -0.09 2.94 -11.86
CA VAL A 219 0.55 1.88 -11.08
C VAL A 219 2.00 1.80 -11.53
N TYR A 220 2.90 1.94 -10.57
CA TYR A 220 4.34 2.01 -10.79
C TYR A 220 5.00 0.76 -10.23
N THR A 221 6.08 0.28 -10.85
CA THR A 221 6.91 -0.77 -10.26
C THR A 221 7.48 -0.29 -8.92
N ASP A 222 7.65 -1.20 -7.94
CA ASP A 222 8.13 -0.82 -6.60
C ASP A 222 9.63 -0.49 -6.49
N ASP A 223 10.32 -0.42 -7.62
CA ASP A 223 11.64 0.19 -7.78
C ASP A 223 11.61 1.57 -8.48
N SER A 224 10.43 2.06 -8.87
CA SER A 224 10.28 3.45 -9.35
C SER A 224 10.54 4.46 -8.24
N GLU A 225 11.14 5.59 -8.61
CA GLU A 225 11.40 6.73 -7.71
C GLU A 225 10.07 7.35 -7.24
N LEU A 226 9.82 7.36 -5.93
CA LEU A 226 8.54 7.78 -5.36
C LEU A 226 8.26 9.25 -5.66
N ALA A 227 9.26 10.11 -5.46
CA ALA A 227 9.15 11.54 -5.69
C ALA A 227 8.86 11.87 -7.17
N ALA A 228 9.47 11.13 -8.10
CA ALA A 228 9.22 11.26 -9.54
C ALA A 228 7.85 10.74 -9.96
N ALA A 229 7.42 9.61 -9.41
CA ALA A 229 6.09 9.08 -9.64
C ALA A 229 5.01 10.01 -9.08
N ALA A 230 5.28 10.73 -7.98
CA ALA A 230 4.35 11.71 -7.40
C ALA A 230 4.14 12.91 -8.32
N VAL A 231 5.21 13.40 -8.96
CA VAL A 231 5.09 14.44 -10.00
C VAL A 231 4.41 13.90 -11.25
N HIS A 232 4.85 12.74 -11.76
CA HIS A 232 4.24 12.08 -12.92
C HIS A 232 2.72 11.89 -12.76
N ALA A 233 2.28 11.42 -11.59
CA ALA A 233 0.86 11.23 -11.27
C ALA A 233 0.10 12.54 -11.01
N GLY A 234 0.78 13.67 -10.87
CA GLY A 234 0.18 14.99 -10.61
C GLY A 234 -0.22 15.20 -9.16
N PHE A 235 0.28 14.38 -8.24
CA PHE A 235 0.07 14.60 -6.80
C PHE A 235 0.98 15.69 -6.26
N LEU A 236 2.20 15.86 -6.78
CA LEU A 236 3.13 16.95 -6.41
C LEU A 236 3.64 17.67 -7.66
N LYS A 237 4.15 18.89 -7.49
CA LYS A 237 4.95 19.61 -8.49
C LYS A 237 6.45 19.45 -8.21
N GLU A 238 7.31 19.80 -9.18
CA GLU A 238 8.76 19.91 -8.97
C GLU A 238 9.07 20.79 -7.75
N GLY A 239 9.84 20.26 -6.81
CA GLY A 239 10.25 20.96 -5.58
C GLY A 239 9.13 21.15 -4.55
N GLU A 240 7.91 20.69 -4.80
CA GLU A 240 6.81 20.79 -3.86
C GLU A 240 6.88 19.68 -2.83
N THR A 241 6.96 20.06 -1.55
CA THR A 241 6.84 19.11 -0.43
C THR A 241 5.37 18.91 -0.07
N GLY A 242 4.94 17.65 0.02
CA GLY A 242 3.59 17.31 0.46
C GLY A 242 3.52 15.92 1.09
N ILE A 243 2.36 15.61 1.68
CA ILE A 243 2.08 14.28 2.21
C ILE A 243 1.22 13.52 1.20
N ILE A 244 1.68 12.35 0.78
CA ILE A 244 0.97 11.48 -0.16
C ILE A 244 0.69 10.12 0.46
N GLY A 245 -0.49 9.57 0.17
CA GLY A 245 -0.86 8.20 0.53
C GLY A 245 -0.48 7.24 -0.60
N VAL A 246 0.24 6.17 -0.27
CA VAL A 246 0.74 5.17 -1.21
C VAL A 246 0.22 3.80 -0.83
N MET A 247 -0.48 3.16 -1.78
CA MET A 247 -0.98 1.80 -1.67
C MET A 247 -0.01 0.82 -2.33
N PHE A 248 0.37 -0.24 -1.62
CA PHE A 248 1.22 -1.30 -2.17
C PHE A 248 0.40 -2.40 -2.83
N LEU A 249 0.86 -2.90 -3.97
CA LEU A 249 0.12 -3.79 -4.84
C LEU A 249 0.98 -4.98 -5.27
N PRO A 250 0.37 -6.11 -5.67
CA PRO A 250 1.07 -7.14 -6.43
C PRO A 250 1.75 -6.57 -7.68
N GLY A 251 2.76 -7.27 -8.18
CA GLY A 251 3.34 -7.03 -9.49
C GLY A 251 2.33 -7.22 -10.62
N GLN A 252 2.62 -6.64 -11.78
CA GLN A 252 1.87 -6.82 -13.02
C GLN A 252 2.76 -7.49 -14.08
N ASP A 253 2.13 -8.13 -15.07
CA ASP A 253 2.85 -8.74 -16.20
C ASP A 253 3.35 -7.70 -17.21
N LYS A 254 2.74 -6.50 -17.21
CA LYS A 254 3.12 -5.38 -18.07
C LYS A 254 2.74 -4.06 -17.42
N TYR A 255 3.62 -3.08 -17.57
CA TYR A 255 3.42 -1.69 -17.20
C TYR A 255 3.51 -0.83 -18.47
N VAL A 256 2.57 0.10 -18.62
CA VAL A 256 2.55 1.05 -19.74
C VAL A 256 3.05 2.40 -19.25
N GLY A 257 4.14 2.89 -19.83
CA GLY A 257 4.70 4.21 -19.59
C GLY A 257 3.93 5.30 -20.33
N SER A 258 4.11 6.54 -19.87
CA SER A 258 3.60 7.75 -20.50
C SER A 258 4.43 8.97 -20.09
N THR A 259 4.18 10.11 -20.73
CA THR A 259 4.72 11.40 -20.27
C THR A 259 3.58 12.20 -19.66
N ARG A 260 3.72 12.59 -18.39
CA ARG A 260 2.72 13.37 -17.64
C ARG A 260 3.43 14.34 -16.71
N ASN A 261 2.90 15.57 -16.61
CA ASN A 261 3.37 16.58 -15.67
C ASN A 261 4.90 16.80 -15.71
N GLY A 262 5.50 16.81 -16.90
CA GLY A 262 6.95 16.99 -17.08
C GLY A 262 7.80 15.73 -16.90
N VAL A 263 7.25 14.64 -16.34
CA VAL A 263 7.98 13.39 -16.09
C VAL A 263 7.64 12.35 -17.15
N LYS A 264 8.66 11.62 -17.63
CA LYS A 264 8.50 10.47 -18.52
C LYS A 264 8.65 9.18 -17.72
N SER A 265 7.61 8.33 -17.75
CA SER A 265 7.69 6.94 -17.33
C SER A 265 7.90 6.01 -18.52
N SER A 266 8.51 4.85 -18.28
CA SER A 266 8.79 3.85 -19.31
C SER A 266 7.87 2.64 -19.20
N ASP A 267 7.68 1.95 -20.33
CA ASP A 267 7.10 0.61 -20.31
C ASP A 267 8.01 -0.33 -19.53
N PHE A 268 7.41 -1.33 -18.89
CA PHE A 268 8.14 -2.44 -18.29
C PHE A 268 7.36 -3.74 -18.44
N TRP A 269 8.05 -4.86 -18.43
CA TRP A 269 7.44 -6.19 -18.51
C TRP A 269 7.03 -6.66 -17.12
N GLN A 270 7.10 -7.97 -16.88
CA GLN A 270 6.74 -8.56 -15.61
C GLN A 270 7.65 -8.05 -14.49
N TYR A 271 7.05 -7.59 -13.40
CA TYR A 271 7.78 -7.16 -12.21
C TYR A 271 7.13 -7.70 -10.93
N GLY A 272 7.89 -7.76 -9.83
CA GLY A 272 7.51 -8.50 -8.62
C GLY A 272 6.55 -7.76 -7.68
N GLY A 273 6.48 -6.43 -7.77
CA GLY A 273 5.65 -5.61 -6.90
C GLY A 273 5.38 -4.23 -7.49
N SER A 274 4.32 -3.59 -7.02
CA SER A 274 3.92 -2.27 -7.50
C SER A 274 3.49 -1.37 -6.37
N TYR A 275 3.42 -0.07 -6.63
CA TYR A 275 2.68 0.86 -5.79
C TYR A 275 1.80 1.79 -6.63
N LYS A 276 0.81 2.37 -5.96
CA LYS A 276 -0.04 3.42 -6.51
C LYS A 276 -0.18 4.55 -5.49
N ILE A 277 0.01 5.78 -5.94
CA ILE A 277 -0.33 6.96 -5.13
C ILE A 277 -1.85 7.13 -5.20
N VAL A 278 -2.52 7.13 -4.06
CA VAL A 278 -3.99 7.08 -3.96
C VAL A 278 -4.61 8.38 -3.50
N GLU A 279 -3.85 9.20 -2.76
CA GLU A 279 -4.32 10.48 -2.26
C GLU A 279 -3.15 11.43 -1.97
N ARG A 280 -3.45 12.72 -1.94
CA ARG A 280 -2.60 13.73 -1.35
C ARG A 280 -3.35 14.37 -0.20
N TYR A 281 -2.66 14.51 0.91
CA TYR A 281 -3.15 15.21 2.08
C TYR A 281 -2.78 16.69 1.98
N ALA A 282 -3.76 17.58 2.16
CA ALA A 282 -3.51 19.00 2.24
C ALA A 282 -2.87 19.30 3.60
N THR A 283 -1.57 19.61 3.61
CA THR A 283 -1.02 20.31 4.77
C THR A 283 -1.60 21.72 4.71
N GLY A 284 -2.55 22.04 5.59
CA GLY A 284 -3.03 23.42 5.73
C GLY A 284 -1.84 24.38 5.78
N ASN A 285 -1.95 25.46 4.99
CA ASN A 285 -0.90 26.46 4.70
C ASN A 285 0.13 26.71 5.81
#